data_AF-A0A0G4NHA3-F1
#
_entry.id   AF-A0A0G4NHA3-F1
#
_cell.length_a   1.000
_cell.length_b   1.000
_cell.length_c   1.000
_cell.angle_alpha   90.00
_cell.angle_beta   90.00
_cell.angle_gamma   90.00
#
_symmetry.space_group_name_H-M   'P 1'
#
loop_
_entity.id
_entity.type
_entity.pdbx_description
1 polymer ?
#
loop_
_entity_poly.entity_id
_entity_poly.type
_entity_poly.pdbx_seq_one_letter_code
_entity_poly.pdbx_strand_id
1 'polypeptide(L)'
;MYSPRGQLVTLAQPGHHATIPTVLGNVSSLISHHTSIGGEISFVSRYLLRALARQDLVVSLVHLRSPRVPTCIWLETNDCAKADRLLGYTATLMPLLEELCILAEDMREQILQPRYLLRHRHQPEVLRFSCSDVKRPSAITPFFNPSPESTSIQLRAASLYHRLTAWSPPITDNTPFLTTRKFRVQAASYRSAALLYLHRLQHPPSSSIRNDDASQPAASETGTEAEADAAALHGAHDVLLYASGAPAAETKLLLWPVFLAACEMRGEEDRRAVGEVLASIAGHRRTVTVERTRRFVEERVWRARDAGEDWNWMVLAQKWPGECLPI
;
A
#
# COMPACT_ATOMS: atom_id res chain seq x y z
N MET A 1 26.14 20.81 25.93
CA MET A 1 24.74 20.37 26.05
C MET A 1 23.83 21.51 25.59
N TYR A 2 23.39 21.50 24.33
CA TYR A 2 22.30 22.34 23.85
C TYR A 2 21.53 21.54 22.81
N SER A 3 20.32 21.11 23.17
CA SER A 3 19.36 20.50 22.26
C SER A 3 18.28 21.55 21.97
N PRO A 4 18.11 22.01 20.71
CA PRO A 4 16.97 22.84 20.38
C PRO A 4 15.77 21.91 20.15
N ARG A 5 14.84 21.90 21.10
CA ARG A 5 13.47 21.40 20.91
C ARG A 5 12.77 22.29 19.88
N GLY A 6 12.96 21.99 18.60
CA GLY A 6 12.17 22.55 17.52
C GLY A 6 10.77 21.96 17.56
N GLN A 7 9.75 22.80 17.76
CA GLN A 7 8.34 22.43 17.73
C GLN A 7 8.02 21.56 16.51
N LEU A 8 7.40 20.40 16.74
CA LEU A 8 6.61 19.73 15.72
C LEU A 8 5.50 20.69 15.30
N VAL A 9 5.37 20.94 14.00
CA VAL A 9 4.23 21.70 13.44
C VAL A 9 2.97 20.92 13.78
N THR A 10 2.31 21.35 14.85
CA THR A 10 1.11 20.72 15.37
C THR A 10 -0.06 21.28 14.56
N LEU A 11 -0.50 20.56 13.54
CA LEU A 11 -1.80 20.83 12.94
C LEU A 11 -2.88 20.16 13.83
N ALA A 12 -3.28 20.84 14.90
CA ALA A 12 -4.43 20.48 15.76
C ALA A 12 -4.83 21.72 16.60
N GLN A 13 -6.05 22.20 16.80
CA GLN A 13 -7.49 21.85 16.58
C GLN A 13 -8.32 23.18 16.78
N PRO A 14 -9.67 23.24 16.90
CA PRO A 14 -10.80 22.54 16.26
C PRO A 14 -11.73 23.52 15.47
N GLY A 15 -12.37 23.02 14.41
CA GLY A 15 -13.41 23.74 13.66
C GLY A 15 -13.04 24.01 12.20
N HIS A 16 -13.49 23.13 11.29
CA HIS A 16 -13.42 23.32 9.83
C HIS A 16 -12.03 23.43 9.18
N HIS A 17 -11.06 22.59 9.56
CA HIS A 17 -9.76 22.55 8.87
C HIS A 17 -9.71 21.43 7.82
N ALA A 18 -9.41 21.81 6.57
CA ALA A 18 -9.20 20.87 5.47
C ALA A 18 -8.07 19.89 5.82
N THR A 19 -8.44 18.64 6.10
CA THR A 19 -7.46 17.55 6.24
C THR A 19 -6.82 17.25 4.88
N ILE A 20 -5.66 16.60 4.83
CA ILE A 20 -5.03 16.21 3.54
C ILE A 20 -6.03 15.48 2.62
N PRO A 21 -6.85 14.52 3.11
CA PRO A 21 -7.93 13.93 2.32
C PRO A 21 -8.99 14.92 1.80
N THR A 22 -9.30 15.98 2.53
CA THR A 22 -10.23 17.05 2.09
C THR A 22 -9.62 17.85 0.95
N VAL A 23 -8.35 18.27 1.07
CA VAL A 23 -7.64 19.00 0.01
C VAL A 23 -7.53 18.15 -1.25
N LEU A 24 -7.18 16.86 -1.11
CA LEU A 24 -7.14 15.91 -2.21
C LEU A 24 -8.50 15.77 -2.90
N GLY A 25 -9.59 15.79 -2.13
CA GLY A 25 -10.96 15.74 -2.67
C GLY A 25 -11.27 16.96 -3.53
N ASN A 26 -11.04 18.15 -3.00
CA ASN A 26 -11.31 19.39 -3.72
C ASN A 26 -10.48 19.50 -5.00
N VAL A 27 -9.17 19.19 -4.92
CA VAL A 27 -8.30 19.21 -6.10
C VAL A 27 -8.74 18.19 -7.14
N SER A 28 -9.11 16.98 -6.72
CA SER A 28 -9.63 15.98 -7.64
C SER A 28 -10.90 16.45 -8.34
N SER A 29 -11.86 17.05 -7.63
CA SER A 29 -13.09 17.56 -8.24
C SER A 29 -12.81 18.64 -9.28
N LEU A 30 -11.83 19.53 -9.02
CA LEU A 30 -11.41 20.56 -9.98
C LEU A 30 -10.79 19.94 -11.24
N ILE A 31 -9.92 18.94 -11.06
CA ILE A 31 -9.29 18.22 -12.17
C ILE A 31 -10.36 17.51 -13.01
N SER A 32 -11.26 16.75 -12.36
CA SER A 32 -12.33 16.03 -13.03
C SER A 32 -13.20 16.97 -13.84
N HIS A 33 -13.62 18.10 -13.25
CA HIS A 33 -14.40 19.12 -13.96
C HIS A 33 -13.64 19.66 -15.18
N HIS A 34 -12.38 20.08 -15.03
CA HIS A 34 -11.55 20.57 -16.12
C HIS A 34 -11.41 19.55 -17.26
N THR A 35 -11.18 18.28 -16.92
CA THR A 35 -11.08 17.22 -17.93
C THR A 35 -12.43 16.92 -18.60
N SER A 36 -13.56 16.99 -17.87
CA SER A 36 -14.88 16.70 -18.42
C SER A 36 -15.36 17.74 -19.43
N ILE A 37 -14.90 18.99 -19.31
CA ILE A 37 -15.19 20.05 -20.28
C ILE A 37 -14.22 20.03 -21.49
N GLY A 38 -13.40 18.98 -21.62
CA GLY A 38 -12.41 18.85 -22.70
C GLY A 38 -11.13 19.65 -22.47
N GLY A 39 -10.90 20.15 -21.26
CA GLY A 39 -9.70 20.89 -20.92
C GLY A 39 -8.47 19.99 -20.87
N GLU A 40 -7.45 20.32 -21.64
CA GLU A 40 -6.16 19.65 -21.56
C GLU A 40 -5.38 20.12 -20.33
N ILE A 41 -4.67 19.19 -19.68
CA ILE A 41 -3.80 19.50 -18.55
C ILE A 41 -2.40 19.74 -19.10
N SER A 42 -1.86 20.94 -18.88
CA SER A 42 -0.52 21.28 -19.32
C SER A 42 0.56 20.37 -18.72
N PHE A 43 1.70 20.23 -19.39
CA PHE A 43 2.85 19.49 -18.87
C PHE A 43 3.29 19.95 -17.47
N VAL A 44 3.30 21.28 -17.23
CA VAL A 44 3.64 21.86 -15.92
C VAL A 44 2.62 21.46 -14.86
N SER A 45 1.32 21.52 -15.20
CA SER A 45 0.25 21.09 -14.30
C SER A 45 0.39 19.60 -13.96
N ARG A 46 0.65 18.73 -14.95
CA ARG A 46 0.88 17.29 -14.69
C ARG A 46 2.05 17.07 -13.75
N TYR A 47 3.17 17.76 -13.97
CA TYR A 47 4.35 17.69 -13.09
C TYR A 47 4.02 18.08 -11.65
N LEU A 48 3.30 19.19 -11.45
CA LEU A 48 2.87 19.64 -10.12
C LEU A 48 1.88 18.66 -9.45
N LEU A 49 1.04 18.00 -10.25
CA LEU A 49 0.07 17.01 -9.77
C LEU A 49 0.72 15.71 -9.27
N ARG A 50 1.89 15.31 -9.77
CA ARG A 50 2.51 14.00 -9.43
C ARG A 50 2.67 13.76 -7.93
N ALA A 51 3.15 14.76 -7.20
CA ALA A 51 3.35 14.62 -5.76
C ALA A 51 2.02 14.44 -5.03
N LEU A 52 1.00 15.19 -5.44
CA LEU A 52 -0.35 15.13 -4.88
C LEU A 52 -1.04 13.81 -5.22
N ALA A 53 -0.97 13.37 -6.48
CA ALA A 53 -1.58 12.15 -6.94
C ALA A 53 -0.93 10.90 -6.33
N ARG A 54 0.40 10.92 -6.11
CA ARG A 54 1.06 9.87 -5.31
C ARG A 54 0.52 9.79 -3.88
N GLN A 55 0.25 10.93 -3.24
CA GLN A 55 -0.36 10.94 -1.90
C GLN A 55 -1.79 10.39 -1.95
N ASP A 56 -2.60 10.80 -2.94
CA ASP A 56 -3.95 10.26 -3.12
C ASP A 56 -3.92 8.74 -3.33
N LEU A 57 -2.99 8.24 -4.14
CA LEU A 57 -2.83 6.80 -4.38
C LEU A 57 -2.55 6.05 -3.06
N VAL A 58 -1.59 6.53 -2.27
CA VAL A 58 -1.25 5.90 -0.98
C VAL A 58 -2.42 5.98 0.01
N VAL A 59 -3.11 7.13 0.08
CA VAL A 59 -4.32 7.27 0.90
C VAL A 59 -5.40 6.31 0.43
N SER A 60 -5.53 6.10 -0.88
CA SER A 60 -6.55 5.24 -1.48
C SER A 60 -6.31 3.77 -1.16
N LEU A 61 -5.05 3.32 -1.16
CA LEU A 61 -4.66 1.99 -0.65
C LEU A 61 -5.05 1.82 0.83
N VAL A 62 -4.75 2.79 1.69
CA VAL A 62 -5.12 2.68 3.12
C VAL A 62 -6.63 2.66 3.34
N HIS A 63 -7.41 3.33 2.49
CA HIS A 63 -8.86 3.44 2.61
C HIS A 63 -9.63 2.45 1.72
N LEU A 64 -8.96 1.45 1.14
CA LEU A 64 -9.56 0.43 0.26
C LEU A 64 -10.46 1.06 -0.82
N ARG A 65 -9.98 2.09 -1.49
CA ARG A 65 -10.73 2.83 -2.52
C ARG A 65 -9.88 3.08 -3.75
N SER A 66 -10.50 3.40 -4.87
CA SER A 66 -9.80 3.88 -6.05
C SER A 66 -9.20 5.27 -5.82
N PRO A 67 -8.06 5.59 -6.47
CA PRO A 67 -7.54 6.95 -6.50
C PRO A 67 -8.55 7.87 -7.17
N ARG A 68 -8.68 9.08 -6.64
CA ARG A 68 -9.56 10.12 -7.20
C ARG A 68 -8.95 10.73 -8.46
N VAL A 69 -7.61 10.76 -8.55
CA VAL A 69 -6.89 11.26 -9.72
C VAL A 69 -6.17 10.09 -10.44
N PRO A 70 -6.78 9.52 -11.51
CA PRO A 70 -6.19 8.44 -12.29
C PRO A 70 -4.78 8.76 -12.80
N THR A 71 -3.90 7.76 -12.86
CA THR A 71 -2.51 7.89 -13.33
C THR A 71 -2.42 8.40 -14.75
N CYS A 72 -3.34 8.02 -15.63
CA CYS A 72 -3.39 8.52 -17.02
C CYS A 72 -3.52 10.05 -17.15
N ILE A 73 -3.95 10.74 -16.08
CA ILE A 73 -4.08 12.20 -16.06
C ILE A 73 -2.73 12.90 -15.84
N TRP A 74 -1.83 12.31 -15.04
CA TRP A 74 -0.60 12.95 -14.56
C TRP A 74 0.71 12.21 -14.90
N LEU A 75 0.61 11.00 -15.42
CA LEU A 75 1.69 10.20 -16.00
C LEU A 75 1.51 10.11 -17.51
N GLU A 76 2.47 10.64 -18.27
CA GLU A 76 2.55 10.39 -19.71
C GLU A 76 3.37 9.13 -20.00
N THR A 77 2.97 8.39 -21.02
CA THR A 77 3.64 7.14 -21.44
C THR A 77 5.11 7.34 -21.82
N ASN A 78 5.49 8.57 -22.24
CA ASN A 78 6.85 8.91 -22.65
C ASN A 78 7.80 9.24 -21.48
N ASP A 79 7.26 9.50 -20.28
CA ASP A 79 8.07 9.78 -19.08
C ASP A 79 8.68 8.51 -18.46
N CYS A 80 8.35 7.33 -19.01
CA CYS A 80 8.73 6.02 -18.47
C CYS A 80 10.20 5.64 -18.70
N ALA A 81 10.95 6.40 -19.49
CA ALA A 81 12.32 6.03 -19.88
C ALA A 81 13.41 6.56 -18.93
N LYS A 82 13.08 7.45 -17.97
CA LYS A 82 14.05 8.07 -17.06
C LYS A 82 13.53 8.09 -15.62
N ALA A 83 14.44 8.23 -14.66
CA ALA A 83 14.07 8.49 -13.27
C ALA A 83 13.28 9.80 -13.16
N ASP A 84 12.08 9.75 -12.61
CA ASP A 84 11.30 10.95 -12.32
C ASP A 84 11.87 11.66 -11.08
N ARG A 85 11.86 13.00 -11.06
CA ARG A 85 12.44 13.76 -9.94
C ARG A 85 11.68 13.59 -8.62
N LEU A 86 10.37 13.35 -8.69
CA LEU A 86 9.47 13.21 -7.55
C LEU A 86 9.20 11.74 -7.20
N LEU A 87 9.16 10.86 -8.20
CA LEU A 87 8.79 9.45 -8.08
C LEU A 87 10.01 8.51 -8.21
N GLY A 88 11.16 9.00 -8.64
CA GLY A 88 12.32 8.16 -8.93
C GLY A 88 11.97 7.13 -10.02
N TYR A 89 12.37 5.87 -9.80
CA TYR A 89 12.02 4.77 -10.70
C TYR A 89 10.64 4.17 -10.46
N THR A 90 9.83 4.69 -9.52
CA THR A 90 8.48 4.14 -9.27
C THR A 90 7.43 4.69 -10.23
N ALA A 91 7.77 5.61 -11.14
CA ALA A 91 6.81 6.21 -12.08
C ALA A 91 6.00 5.15 -12.85
N THR A 92 6.69 4.14 -13.41
CA THR A 92 6.06 3.04 -14.17
C THR A 92 5.37 1.99 -13.29
N LEU A 93 5.56 2.06 -11.96
CA LEU A 93 4.86 1.22 -11.00
C LEU A 93 3.49 1.84 -10.62
N MET A 94 3.32 3.15 -10.74
CA MET A 94 2.10 3.83 -10.30
C MET A 94 0.83 3.31 -10.97
N PRO A 95 0.79 2.99 -12.28
CA PRO A 95 -0.40 2.38 -12.88
C PRO A 95 -0.75 1.01 -12.28
N LEU A 96 0.25 0.20 -11.92
CA LEU A 96 0.02 -1.08 -11.22
C LEU A 96 -0.53 -0.87 -9.81
N LEU A 97 -0.09 0.19 -9.12
CA LEU A 97 -0.65 0.53 -7.81
C LEU A 97 -2.07 1.11 -7.90
N GLU A 98 -2.40 1.82 -8.98
CA GLU A 98 -3.80 2.23 -9.25
C GLU A 98 -4.68 1.00 -9.47
N GLU A 99 -4.26 0.04 -10.28
CA GLU A 99 -5.00 -1.22 -10.45
C GLU A 99 -5.15 -1.98 -9.12
N LEU A 100 -4.15 -1.92 -8.25
CA LEU A 100 -4.21 -2.49 -6.90
C LEU A 100 -5.23 -1.76 -6.01
N CYS A 101 -5.36 -0.43 -6.13
CA CYS A 101 -6.40 0.35 -5.44
C CYS A 101 -7.80 -0.06 -5.90
N ILE A 102 -8.00 -0.18 -7.21
CA ILE A 102 -9.29 -0.59 -7.80
C ILE A 102 -9.65 -2.00 -7.32
N LEU A 103 -8.69 -2.93 -7.34
CA LEU A 103 -8.89 -4.28 -6.80
C LEU A 103 -9.23 -4.25 -5.30
N ALA A 104 -8.58 -3.39 -4.52
CA ALA A 104 -8.87 -3.23 -3.09
C ALA A 104 -10.29 -2.70 -2.83
N GLU A 105 -10.77 -1.78 -3.67
CA GLU A 105 -12.15 -1.29 -3.62
C GLU A 105 -13.16 -2.40 -3.95
N ASP A 106 -12.90 -3.19 -4.98
CA ASP A 106 -13.76 -4.32 -5.36
C ASP A 106 -13.84 -5.40 -4.26
N MET A 107 -12.75 -5.57 -3.50
CA MET A 107 -12.65 -6.53 -2.39
C MET A 107 -13.08 -5.93 -1.04
N ARG A 108 -13.37 -4.62 -0.98
CA ARG A 108 -13.60 -3.89 0.27
C ARG A 108 -14.70 -4.50 1.11
N GLU A 109 -15.85 -4.80 0.51
CA GLU A 109 -16.99 -5.39 1.24
C GLU A 109 -16.64 -6.74 1.85
N GLN A 110 -15.78 -7.53 1.20
CA GLN A 110 -15.34 -8.82 1.73
C GLN A 110 -14.35 -8.65 2.90
N ILE A 111 -13.47 -7.65 2.82
CA ILE A 111 -12.46 -7.35 3.85
C ILE A 111 -13.10 -6.74 5.10
N LEU A 112 -14.09 -5.86 4.92
CA LEU A 112 -14.75 -5.16 6.03
C LEU A 112 -15.88 -5.94 6.68
N GLN A 113 -16.32 -7.04 6.07
CA GLN A 113 -17.37 -7.88 6.64
C GLN A 113 -16.88 -8.59 7.91
N PRO A 114 -17.63 -8.48 9.02
CA PRO A 114 -17.33 -9.24 10.22
C PRO A 114 -17.43 -10.76 9.96
N ARG A 115 -16.40 -11.51 10.34
CA ARG A 115 -16.26 -12.96 10.06
C ARG A 115 -17.41 -13.84 10.61
N TYR A 116 -18.24 -13.35 11.53
CA TYR A 116 -19.43 -14.08 11.98
C TYR A 116 -20.49 -14.29 10.88
N LEU A 117 -20.53 -13.44 9.84
CA LEU A 117 -21.42 -13.64 8.69
C LEU A 117 -20.82 -14.54 7.59
N LEU A 118 -19.49 -14.64 7.51
CA LEU A 118 -18.79 -15.48 6.52
C LEU A 118 -18.92 -16.97 6.82
N ARG A 119 -19.07 -17.36 8.10
CA ARG A 119 -19.20 -18.78 8.51
C ARG A 119 -20.49 -19.44 7.98
N HIS A 120 -21.52 -18.67 7.64
CA HIS A 120 -22.77 -19.19 7.05
C HIS A 120 -22.77 -19.27 5.52
N ARG A 121 -21.71 -18.82 4.84
CA ARG A 121 -21.68 -18.76 3.36
C ARG A 121 -20.71 -19.75 2.71
N HIS A 122 -19.98 -20.55 3.47
CA HIS A 122 -19.01 -21.51 2.93
C HIS A 122 -19.44 -22.96 3.19
N GLN A 123 -20.28 -23.47 2.29
CA GLN A 123 -20.22 -24.87 1.90
C GLN A 123 -19.04 -24.98 0.90
N PRO A 124 -18.07 -25.88 1.10
CA PRO A 124 -16.86 -25.91 0.29
C PRO A 124 -17.14 -26.54 -1.07
N GLU A 125 -17.23 -25.75 -2.14
CA GLU A 125 -17.00 -26.25 -3.49
C GLU A 125 -15.50 -26.36 -3.74
N VAL A 126 -15.01 -27.59 -3.64
CA VAL A 126 -13.65 -27.96 -4.02
C VAL A 126 -13.55 -27.92 -5.55
N LEU A 127 -13.19 -26.76 -6.12
CA LEU A 127 -12.75 -26.69 -7.51
C LEU A 127 -11.21 -26.74 -7.56
N ARG A 128 -10.68 -27.97 -7.53
CA ARG A 128 -9.32 -28.25 -8.00
C ARG A 128 -9.27 -27.96 -9.50
N PHE A 129 -8.65 -26.85 -9.90
CA PHE A 129 -8.27 -26.64 -11.30
C PHE A 129 -6.80 -27.01 -11.50
N SER A 130 -6.60 -28.10 -12.24
CA SER A 130 -5.29 -28.58 -12.71
C SER A 130 -4.77 -27.66 -13.81
N CYS A 131 -3.57 -27.11 -13.62
CA CYS A 131 -2.89 -26.32 -14.63
C CYS A 131 -2.17 -27.26 -15.61
N SER A 132 -2.80 -27.52 -16.75
CA SER A 132 -2.12 -28.07 -17.92
C SER A 132 -2.58 -27.32 -19.15
N ASP A 133 -1.58 -26.80 -19.88
CA ASP A 133 -1.65 -26.17 -21.21
C ASP A 133 -2.16 -24.73 -21.31
N VAL A 134 -1.24 -23.78 -21.12
CA VAL A 134 -1.29 -22.50 -21.85
C VAL A 134 0.01 -22.32 -22.61
N LYS A 135 -0.07 -22.55 -23.93
CA LYS A 135 0.97 -22.17 -24.90
C LYS A 135 1.22 -20.65 -24.80
N ARG A 136 2.50 -20.28 -24.69
CA ARG A 136 2.99 -18.90 -24.81
C ARG A 136 2.41 -18.19 -26.03
N PRO A 137 1.96 -16.94 -25.88
CA PRO A 137 2.03 -15.96 -26.95
C PRO A 137 3.17 -14.98 -26.67
N SER A 138 4.10 -14.92 -27.63
CA SER A 138 5.02 -13.81 -27.80
C SER A 138 4.27 -12.58 -28.30
N ALA A 139 4.87 -11.40 -28.06
CA ALA A 139 4.58 -10.07 -28.59
C ALA A 139 3.80 -9.12 -27.66
N ILE A 140 4.45 -7.97 -27.49
CA ILE A 140 4.06 -6.78 -26.72
C ILE A 140 2.85 -6.12 -27.41
N THR A 141 1.77 -5.94 -26.66
CA THR A 141 0.70 -4.97 -26.97
C THR A 141 0.49 -4.07 -25.75
N PRO A 142 0.52 -2.73 -25.90
CA PRO A 142 0.06 -1.82 -24.87
C PRO A 142 -1.46 -1.70 -24.96
N PHE A 143 -2.13 -1.53 -23.83
CA PHE A 143 -3.59 -1.40 -23.68
C PHE A 143 -4.40 -2.67 -23.95
N PHE A 144 -4.33 -3.63 -23.01
CA PHE A 144 -5.52 -4.41 -22.69
C PHE A 144 -6.21 -3.73 -21.51
N ASN A 145 -7.30 -3.03 -21.80
CA ASN A 145 -8.29 -2.65 -20.82
C ASN A 145 -9.42 -3.69 -20.94
N PRO A 146 -9.35 -4.85 -20.26
CA PRO A 146 -10.48 -5.76 -20.28
C PRO A 146 -11.65 -5.05 -19.60
N SER A 147 -12.77 -4.98 -20.32
CA SER A 147 -14.05 -4.55 -19.75
C SER A 147 -14.27 -5.24 -18.38
N PRO A 148 -14.58 -4.50 -17.31
CA PRO A 148 -14.65 -5.02 -15.95
C PRO A 148 -15.83 -5.98 -15.71
N GLU A 149 -16.74 -6.15 -16.66
CA GLU A 149 -18.04 -6.79 -16.42
C GLU A 149 -18.03 -8.33 -16.40
N SER A 150 -16.89 -9.01 -16.61
CA SER A 150 -16.89 -10.49 -16.63
C SER A 150 -15.60 -11.20 -16.18
N THR A 151 -14.57 -10.48 -15.72
CA THR A 151 -13.34 -11.13 -15.25
C THR A 151 -13.41 -11.31 -13.73
N SER A 152 -13.26 -12.55 -13.24
CA SER A 152 -13.30 -12.80 -11.80
C SER A 152 -12.20 -12.01 -11.07
N ILE A 153 -12.51 -11.54 -9.86
CA ILE A 153 -11.58 -10.79 -9.00
C ILE A 153 -10.27 -11.58 -8.81
N GLN A 154 -10.37 -12.91 -8.72
CA GLN A 154 -9.22 -13.81 -8.59
C GLN A 154 -8.30 -13.78 -9.82
N LEU A 155 -8.84 -13.76 -11.04
CA LEU A 155 -8.05 -13.66 -12.27
C LEU A 155 -7.34 -12.30 -12.36
N ARG A 156 -8.03 -11.21 -11.97
CA ARG A 156 -7.42 -9.87 -11.90
C ARG A 156 -6.28 -9.82 -10.89
N ALA A 157 -6.48 -10.37 -9.69
CA ALA A 157 -5.44 -10.47 -8.67
C ALA A 157 -4.23 -11.28 -9.15
N ALA A 158 -4.45 -12.44 -9.78
CA ALA A 158 -3.38 -13.27 -10.32
C ALA A 158 -2.59 -12.58 -11.45
N SER A 159 -3.29 -11.90 -12.37
CA SER A 159 -2.69 -11.09 -13.43
C SER A 159 -1.83 -9.96 -12.85
N LEU A 160 -2.35 -9.24 -11.86
CA LEU A 160 -1.65 -8.15 -11.19
C LEU A 160 -0.41 -8.66 -10.43
N TYR A 161 -0.51 -9.80 -9.74
CA TYR A 161 0.62 -10.46 -9.09
C TYR A 161 1.75 -10.78 -10.08
N HIS A 162 1.41 -11.36 -11.23
CA HIS A 162 2.39 -11.67 -12.28
C HIS A 162 3.08 -10.42 -12.81
N ARG A 163 2.32 -9.36 -13.07
CA ARG A 163 2.85 -8.08 -13.57
C ARG A 163 3.71 -7.37 -12.54
N LEU A 164 3.32 -7.34 -11.27
CA LEU A 164 4.14 -6.80 -10.18
C LEU A 164 5.44 -7.59 -10.00
N THR A 165 5.39 -8.92 -10.13
CA THR A 165 6.57 -9.79 -10.02
C THR A 165 7.52 -9.63 -11.23
N ALA A 166 6.97 -9.45 -12.43
CA ALA A 166 7.75 -9.20 -13.64
C ALA A 166 8.26 -7.75 -13.74
N TRP A 167 7.65 -6.82 -12.99
CA TRP A 167 8.00 -5.41 -13.07
C TRP A 167 9.44 -5.16 -12.59
N SER A 168 10.16 -4.37 -13.37
CA SER A 168 11.48 -3.85 -13.02
C SER A 168 11.58 -2.37 -13.36
N PRO A 169 12.35 -1.59 -12.58
CA PRO A 169 12.51 -0.16 -12.84
C PRO A 169 13.22 0.08 -14.18
N PRO A 170 12.86 1.13 -14.94
CA PRO A 170 13.56 1.50 -16.15
C PRO A 170 14.98 1.96 -15.81
N ILE A 171 15.99 1.17 -16.22
CA ILE A 171 17.39 1.47 -15.93
C ILE A 171 17.93 2.39 -17.04
N THR A 172 18.54 3.52 -16.65
CA THR A 172 19.26 4.40 -17.56
C THR A 172 20.75 4.43 -17.24
N ASP A 173 21.59 4.37 -18.26
CA ASP A 173 23.05 4.28 -18.09
C ASP A 173 23.71 5.62 -17.71
N ASN A 174 22.99 6.74 -17.83
CA ASN A 174 23.54 8.09 -17.63
C ASN A 174 23.37 8.65 -16.21
N THR A 175 22.90 7.85 -15.25
CA THR A 175 22.68 8.29 -13.86
C THR A 175 23.78 7.83 -12.90
N PRO A 176 24.33 8.70 -12.04
CA PRO A 176 25.37 8.34 -11.07
C PRO A 176 24.96 7.16 -10.19
N PHE A 177 25.92 6.28 -9.87
CA PHE A 177 25.68 5.04 -9.12
C PHE A 177 24.86 5.24 -7.83
N LEU A 178 25.22 6.22 -7.00
CA LEU A 178 24.52 6.47 -5.73
C LEU A 178 23.05 6.89 -5.95
N THR A 179 22.77 7.66 -6.99
CA THR A 179 21.40 8.07 -7.34
C THR A 179 20.61 6.87 -7.88
N THR A 180 21.23 6.05 -8.73
CA THR A 180 20.64 4.82 -9.24
C THR A 180 20.33 3.82 -8.12
N ARG A 181 21.25 3.63 -7.16
CA ARG A 181 21.05 2.77 -5.98
C ARG A 181 19.84 3.23 -5.18
N LYS A 182 19.78 4.52 -4.83
CA LYS A 182 18.65 5.13 -4.12
C LYS A 182 17.30 4.80 -4.76
N PHE A 183 17.18 5.09 -6.06
CA PHE A 183 15.91 4.87 -6.76
C PHE A 183 15.57 3.39 -6.94
N ARG A 184 16.57 2.51 -7.07
CA ARG A 184 16.36 1.06 -7.12
C ARG A 184 15.87 0.51 -5.79
N VAL A 185 16.47 0.93 -4.69
CA VAL A 185 16.06 0.54 -3.33
C VAL A 185 14.62 0.98 -3.07
N GLN A 186 14.29 2.22 -3.43
CA GLN A 186 12.91 2.71 -3.36
C GLN A 186 11.95 1.88 -4.20
N ALA A 187 12.30 1.63 -5.46
CA ALA A 187 11.50 0.83 -6.39
C ALA A 187 11.25 -0.60 -5.88
N ALA A 188 12.30 -1.26 -5.39
CA ALA A 188 12.21 -2.61 -4.84
C ALA A 188 11.32 -2.65 -3.60
N SER A 189 11.51 -1.71 -2.66
CA SER A 189 10.67 -1.61 -1.46
C SER A 189 9.19 -1.40 -1.79
N TYR A 190 8.88 -0.51 -2.75
CA TYR A 190 7.50 -0.29 -3.20
C TYR A 190 6.89 -1.51 -3.90
N ARG A 191 7.66 -2.23 -4.73
CA ARG A 191 7.20 -3.45 -5.37
C ARG A 191 6.92 -4.55 -4.33
N SER A 192 7.83 -4.77 -3.38
CA SER A 192 7.64 -5.75 -2.30
C SER A 192 6.42 -5.40 -1.45
N ALA A 193 6.22 -4.11 -1.14
CA ALA A 193 5.06 -3.65 -0.40
C ALA A 193 3.75 -3.84 -1.18
N ALA A 194 3.74 -3.64 -2.50
CA ALA A 194 2.59 -3.91 -3.34
C ALA A 194 2.23 -5.41 -3.37
N LEU A 195 3.23 -6.28 -3.44
CA LEU A 195 3.05 -7.73 -3.36
C LEU A 195 2.50 -8.16 -2.00
N LEU A 196 3.05 -7.61 -0.90
CA LEU A 196 2.54 -7.85 0.46
C LEU A 196 1.09 -7.37 0.60
N TYR A 197 0.78 -6.18 0.11
CA TYR A 197 -0.58 -5.63 0.14
C TYR A 197 -1.54 -6.52 -0.65
N LEU A 198 -1.18 -6.92 -1.87
CA LEU A 198 -2.00 -7.83 -2.69
C LEU A 198 -2.24 -9.18 -1.99
N HIS A 199 -1.19 -9.73 -1.36
CA HIS A 199 -1.31 -10.94 -0.55
C HIS A 199 -2.32 -10.74 0.59
N ARG A 200 -2.28 -9.60 1.30
CA ARG A 200 -3.23 -9.28 2.38
C ARG A 200 -4.64 -9.00 1.91
N LEU A 201 -4.86 -8.52 0.69
CA LEU A 201 -6.21 -8.44 0.10
C LEU A 201 -6.84 -9.84 0.01
N GLN A 202 -6.05 -10.84 -0.40
CA GLN A 202 -6.52 -12.23 -0.58
C GLN A 202 -6.56 -13.01 0.74
N HIS A 203 -5.66 -12.69 1.67
CA HIS A 203 -5.52 -13.32 2.98
C HIS A 203 -5.45 -12.24 4.07
N PRO A 204 -6.60 -11.63 4.44
CA PRO A 204 -6.64 -10.63 5.48
C PRO A 204 -6.04 -11.15 6.79
N PRO A 205 -5.38 -10.29 7.60
CA PRO A 205 -4.80 -10.69 8.87
C PRO A 205 -5.78 -11.45 9.75
N SER A 206 -5.30 -12.54 10.34
CA SER A 206 -6.12 -13.44 11.16
C SER A 206 -6.67 -12.71 12.38
N SER A 207 -8.00 -12.60 12.46
CA SER A 207 -8.70 -12.25 13.70
C SER A 207 -8.85 -13.52 14.52
N SER A 208 -7.97 -13.77 15.49
CA SER A 208 -8.22 -14.86 16.45
C SER A 208 -9.43 -14.46 17.31
N ILE A 209 -10.64 -14.81 16.87
CA ILE A 209 -11.81 -14.72 17.75
C ILE A 209 -11.64 -15.82 18.78
N ARG A 210 -11.17 -15.44 19.96
CA ARG A 210 -11.22 -16.26 21.16
C ARG A 210 -12.70 -16.45 21.46
N ASN A 211 -13.26 -17.60 21.12
CA ASN A 211 -14.62 -17.94 21.51
C ASN A 211 -14.65 -18.05 23.04
N ASP A 212 -15.27 -17.09 23.73
CA ASP A 212 -15.54 -17.16 25.17
C ASP A 212 -16.62 -18.21 25.51
N ASP A 213 -17.22 -18.85 24.50
CA ASP A 213 -18.01 -20.06 24.69
C ASP A 213 -17.08 -21.25 24.93
N ALA A 214 -16.82 -21.54 26.21
CA ALA A 214 -16.04 -22.67 26.74
C ALA A 214 -16.53 -24.09 26.33
N SER A 215 -17.43 -24.18 25.35
CA SER A 215 -18.06 -25.41 24.87
C SER A 215 -17.59 -25.85 23.48
N GLN A 216 -16.75 -25.06 22.80
CA GLN A 216 -16.14 -25.46 21.52
C GLN A 216 -14.62 -25.44 21.62
N PRO A 217 -13.91 -26.47 21.12
CA PRO A 217 -12.46 -26.44 21.07
C PRO A 217 -12.04 -25.20 20.27
N ALA A 218 -11.05 -24.48 20.80
CA ALA A 218 -10.41 -23.35 20.14
C ALA A 218 -10.22 -23.71 18.67
N ALA A 219 -10.83 -22.94 17.76
CA ALA A 219 -10.70 -23.18 16.34
C ALA A 219 -9.20 -23.23 16.05
N SER A 220 -8.70 -24.42 15.74
CA SER A 220 -7.31 -24.60 15.34
C SER A 220 -7.08 -23.65 14.18
N GLU A 221 -6.04 -22.83 14.24
CA GLU A 221 -5.46 -22.20 13.06
C GLU A 221 -5.46 -23.28 11.97
N THR A 222 -6.31 -23.12 10.96
CA THR A 222 -6.23 -24.01 9.82
C THR A 222 -4.83 -23.79 9.26
N GLY A 223 -4.09 -24.85 8.91
CA GLY A 223 -2.69 -24.70 8.45
C GLY A 223 -2.53 -23.62 7.37
N THR A 224 -3.58 -23.38 6.59
CA THR A 224 -3.69 -22.33 5.58
C THR A 224 -3.62 -20.88 6.11
N GLU A 225 -4.20 -20.56 7.27
CA GLU A 225 -4.14 -19.18 7.83
C GLU A 225 -2.75 -18.87 8.41
N ALA A 226 -2.16 -19.83 9.12
CA ALA A 226 -0.80 -19.72 9.66
C ALA A 226 0.25 -19.61 8.54
N GLU A 227 0.08 -20.38 7.45
CA GLU A 227 0.91 -20.28 6.25
C GLU A 227 0.79 -18.90 5.58
N ALA A 228 -0.42 -18.35 5.47
CA ALA A 228 -0.63 -17.02 4.91
C ALA A 228 0.01 -15.92 5.79
N ASP A 229 -0.12 -16.01 7.11
CA ASP A 229 0.52 -15.07 8.03
C ASP A 229 2.06 -15.18 8.00
N ALA A 230 2.61 -16.38 7.83
CA ALA A 230 4.04 -16.58 7.63
C ALA A 230 4.53 -15.99 6.30
N ALA A 231 3.77 -16.16 5.21
CA ALA A 231 4.07 -15.55 3.91
C ALA A 231 4.04 -14.02 3.96
N ALA A 232 3.07 -13.45 4.69
CA ALA A 232 2.99 -12.00 4.91
C ALA A 232 4.19 -11.47 5.72
N LEU A 233 4.60 -12.18 6.77
CA LEU A 233 5.80 -11.83 7.53
C LEU A 233 7.06 -11.87 6.66
N HIS A 234 7.21 -12.89 5.81
CA HIS A 234 8.32 -12.97 4.85
C HIS A 234 8.32 -11.77 3.88
N GLY A 235 7.16 -11.43 3.31
CA GLY A 235 7.01 -10.26 2.45
C GLY A 235 7.33 -8.95 3.18
N ALA A 236 7.04 -8.85 4.47
CA ALA A 236 7.39 -7.70 5.28
C ALA A 236 8.91 -7.59 5.53
N HIS A 237 9.60 -8.71 5.75
CA HIS A 237 11.07 -8.74 5.81
C HIS A 237 11.70 -8.32 4.48
N ASP A 238 11.14 -8.74 3.33
CA ASP A 238 11.59 -8.29 2.01
C ASP A 238 11.47 -6.78 1.84
N VAL A 239 10.39 -6.17 2.34
CA VAL A 239 10.24 -4.70 2.33
C VAL A 239 11.32 -4.01 3.17
N LEU A 240 11.58 -4.54 4.38
CA LEU A 240 12.56 -3.97 5.32
C LEU A 240 14.00 -4.18 4.87
N LEU A 241 14.31 -5.24 4.14
CA LEU A 241 15.63 -5.46 3.54
C LEU A 241 16.08 -4.23 2.73
N TYR A 242 15.15 -3.64 1.98
CA TYR A 242 15.42 -2.43 1.22
C TYR A 242 15.37 -1.15 2.07
N ALA A 243 14.57 -1.10 3.14
CA ALA A 243 14.41 0.09 3.96
C ALA A 243 15.56 0.31 4.97
N SER A 244 16.06 -0.75 5.59
CA SER A 244 17.04 -0.70 6.70
C SER A 244 18.49 -0.45 6.25
N GLY A 245 18.83 -0.78 5.00
CA GLY A 245 20.18 -0.58 4.42
C GLY A 245 20.37 0.74 3.66
N ALA A 246 19.33 1.57 3.60
CA ALA A 246 19.33 2.80 2.82
C ALA A 246 19.81 4.00 3.66
N PRO A 247 20.69 4.88 3.13
CA PRO A 247 20.98 6.16 3.75
C PRO A 247 19.69 6.91 4.08
N ALA A 248 19.67 7.63 5.19
CA ALA A 248 18.43 8.19 5.73
C ALA A 248 17.77 9.27 4.82
N ALA A 249 18.52 9.89 3.90
CA ALA A 249 17.97 10.74 2.84
C ALA A 249 17.15 9.98 1.76
N GLU A 250 17.29 8.66 1.72
CA GLU A 250 16.65 7.73 0.78
C GLU A 250 15.38 7.10 1.35
N THR A 251 15.28 7.00 2.68
CA THR A 251 14.13 6.37 3.37
C THR A 251 12.90 7.26 3.45
N LYS A 252 13.02 8.59 3.26
CA LYS A 252 11.92 9.56 3.44
C LYS A 252 10.65 9.33 2.59
N LEU A 253 10.77 8.55 1.51
CA LEU A 253 9.66 8.20 0.62
C LEU A 253 9.09 6.80 0.91
N LEU A 254 9.64 6.08 1.88
CA LEU A 254 9.30 4.68 2.19
C LEU A 254 8.28 4.53 3.34
N LEU A 255 7.57 5.60 3.71
CA LEU A 255 6.61 5.52 4.82
C LEU A 255 5.50 4.49 4.57
N TRP A 256 4.93 4.43 3.36
CA TRP A 256 3.91 3.43 3.01
C TRP A 256 4.44 1.98 3.00
N PRO A 257 5.57 1.68 2.31
CA PRO A 257 6.17 0.35 2.41
C PRO A 257 6.48 -0.07 3.86
N VAL A 258 7.15 0.81 4.61
CA VAL A 258 7.53 0.53 6.01
C VAL A 258 6.30 0.36 6.89
N PHE A 259 5.24 1.13 6.68
CA PHE A 259 3.95 0.94 7.37
C PHE A 259 3.40 -0.48 7.18
N LEU A 260 3.34 -0.96 5.93
CA LEU A 260 2.82 -2.31 5.66
C LEU A 260 3.67 -3.38 6.34
N ALA A 261 5.00 -3.26 6.24
CA ALA A 261 5.89 -4.19 6.91
C ALA A 261 5.74 -4.13 8.44
N ALA A 262 5.59 -2.93 9.00
CA ALA A 262 5.43 -2.72 10.43
C ALA A 262 4.18 -3.42 10.98
N CYS A 263 3.07 -3.41 10.25
CA CYS A 263 1.84 -4.12 10.64
C CYS A 263 2.07 -5.63 10.83
N GLU A 264 3.00 -6.22 10.08
CA GLU A 264 3.27 -7.66 10.10
C GLU A 264 4.27 -8.09 11.20
N MET A 265 5.01 -7.15 11.80
CA MET A 265 6.02 -7.46 12.80
C MET A 265 5.42 -7.96 14.11
N ARG A 266 5.96 -9.09 14.61
CA ARG A 266 5.54 -9.71 15.87
C ARG A 266 6.62 -9.65 16.95
N GLY A 267 7.86 -9.95 16.58
CA GLY A 267 8.97 -10.03 17.55
C GLY A 267 9.44 -8.65 18.01
N GLU A 268 9.90 -8.56 19.26
CA GLU A 268 10.46 -7.33 19.82
C GLU A 268 11.67 -6.81 19.03
N GLU A 269 12.51 -7.71 18.52
CA GLU A 269 13.66 -7.36 17.68
C GLU A 269 13.23 -6.71 16.36
N ASP A 270 12.30 -7.37 15.67
CA ASP A 270 11.68 -6.88 14.43
C ASP A 270 10.99 -5.53 14.61
N ARG A 271 10.21 -5.38 15.69
CA ARG A 271 9.53 -4.12 16.05
C ARG A 271 10.52 -3.00 16.35
N ARG A 272 11.63 -3.31 17.03
CA ARG A 272 12.71 -2.34 17.29
C ARG A 272 13.36 -1.88 15.98
N ALA A 273 13.70 -2.80 15.09
CA ALA A 273 14.27 -2.49 13.78
C ALA A 273 13.34 -1.58 12.96
N VAL A 274 12.03 -1.87 12.94
CA VAL A 274 11.03 -0.99 12.32
C VAL A 274 10.98 0.39 12.98
N GLY A 275 11.04 0.44 14.32
CA GLY A 275 11.08 1.69 15.07
C GLY A 275 12.26 2.59 14.69
N GLU A 276 13.43 2.00 14.46
CA GLU A 276 14.63 2.71 13.99
C GLU A 276 14.44 3.28 12.58
N VAL A 277 13.86 2.50 11.66
CA VAL A 277 13.55 2.97 10.30
C VAL A 277 12.53 4.11 10.33
N LEU A 278 11.45 3.99 11.11
CA LEU A 278 10.44 5.06 11.25
C LEU A 278 11.04 6.32 11.88
N ALA A 279 11.91 6.18 12.88
CA ALA A 279 12.63 7.32 13.48
C ALA A 279 13.57 7.99 12.47
N SER A 280 14.26 7.20 11.63
CA SER A 280 15.10 7.70 10.55
C SER A 280 14.28 8.51 9.52
N ILE A 281 13.11 8.02 9.13
CA ILE A 281 12.17 8.73 8.26
C ILE A 281 11.71 10.04 8.92
N ALA A 282 11.30 10.01 10.20
CA ALA A 282 10.85 11.19 10.94
C ALA A 282 11.93 12.26 11.07
N GLY A 283 13.20 11.85 11.25
CA GLY A 283 14.34 12.76 11.32
C GLY A 283 14.55 13.56 10.03
N HIS A 284 14.26 12.96 8.87
CA HIS A 284 14.41 13.59 7.55
C HIS A 284 13.15 14.29 7.05
N ARG A 285 11.99 13.82 7.53
CA ARG A 285 10.68 14.32 7.16
C ARG A 285 9.90 14.54 8.45
N ARG A 286 10.00 15.76 8.99
CA ARG A 286 9.26 16.21 10.18
C ARG A 286 7.77 16.39 9.89
N THR A 287 7.12 15.38 9.33
CA THR A 287 5.69 15.39 9.05
C THR A 287 4.96 14.67 10.16
N VAL A 288 3.82 15.25 10.54
CA VAL A 288 2.88 14.66 11.50
C VAL A 288 2.41 13.27 11.05
N THR A 289 2.48 12.97 9.74
CA THR A 289 2.10 11.69 9.15
C THR A 289 2.96 10.52 9.62
N VAL A 290 4.29 10.71 9.78
CA VAL A 290 5.18 9.64 10.24
C VAL A 290 4.85 9.24 11.67
N GLU A 291 4.66 10.23 12.54
CA GLU A 291 4.31 10.02 13.95
C GLU A 291 2.91 9.38 14.08
N ARG A 292 1.93 9.84 13.31
CA ARG A 292 0.59 9.25 13.29
C ARG A 292 0.62 7.80 12.82
N THR A 293 1.34 7.51 11.74
CA THR A 293 1.50 6.14 11.22
C THR A 293 2.19 5.24 12.24
N ARG A 294 3.27 5.71 12.88
CA ARG A 294 3.94 4.97 13.95
C ARG A 294 2.98 4.65 15.10
N ARG A 295 2.27 5.67 15.60
CA ARG A 295 1.31 5.52 16.69
C ARG A 295 0.18 4.57 16.33
N PHE A 296 -0.34 4.65 15.11
CA PHE A 296 -1.37 3.71 14.63
C PHE A 296 -0.87 2.26 14.68
N VAL A 297 0.35 1.98 14.22
CA VAL A 297 0.91 0.63 14.28
C VAL A 297 1.08 0.16 15.72
N GLU A 298 1.69 0.96 16.58
CA GLU A 298 1.95 0.60 17.98
C GLU A 298 0.64 0.43 18.78
N GLU A 299 -0.26 1.41 18.72
CA GLU A 299 -1.44 1.49 19.59
C GLU A 299 -2.65 0.72 19.06
N ARG A 300 -2.77 0.54 17.74
CA ARG A 300 -3.93 -0.14 17.12
C ARG A 300 -3.56 -1.55 16.68
N VAL A 301 -2.46 -1.71 15.94
CA VAL A 301 -2.12 -3.00 15.31
C VAL A 301 -1.41 -3.93 16.28
N TRP A 302 -0.24 -3.54 16.80
CA TRP A 302 0.54 -4.37 17.71
C TRP A 302 -0.20 -4.65 19.00
N ARG A 303 -0.83 -3.63 19.60
CA ARG A 303 -1.63 -3.79 20.80
C ARG A 303 -2.80 -4.77 20.62
N ALA A 304 -3.56 -4.68 19.53
CA ALA A 304 -4.65 -5.61 19.26
C ALA A 304 -4.10 -7.03 19.07
N ARG A 305 -3.01 -7.18 18.31
CA ARG A 305 -2.38 -8.47 18.07
C ARG A 305 -1.87 -9.13 19.35
N ASP A 306 -1.23 -8.36 20.23
CA ASP A 306 -0.68 -8.85 21.50
C ASP A 306 -1.79 -9.20 22.51
N ALA A 307 -2.93 -8.51 22.42
CA ALA A 307 -4.13 -8.83 23.21
C ALA A 307 -4.93 -10.02 22.65
N GLY A 308 -4.56 -10.54 21.47
CA GLY A 308 -5.32 -11.59 20.77
C GLY A 308 -6.64 -11.09 20.18
N GLU A 309 -6.79 -9.77 20.01
CA GLU A 309 -7.92 -9.12 19.36
C GLU A 309 -7.76 -9.14 17.83
N ASP A 310 -8.80 -8.74 17.10
CA ASP A 310 -8.72 -8.54 15.66
C ASP A 310 -7.76 -7.39 15.32
N TRP A 311 -6.61 -7.75 14.75
CA TRP A 311 -5.55 -6.82 14.37
C TRP A 311 -5.53 -6.51 12.87
N ASN A 312 -6.57 -6.90 12.11
CA ASN A 312 -6.68 -6.61 10.69
C ASN A 312 -6.54 -5.12 10.43
N TRP A 313 -5.33 -4.70 10.06
CA TRP A 313 -4.96 -3.30 9.96
C TRP A 313 -5.76 -2.56 8.89
N MET A 314 -6.28 -3.26 7.87
CA MET A 314 -7.15 -2.68 6.85
C MET A 314 -8.50 -2.27 7.44
N VAL A 315 -9.06 -3.10 8.33
CA VAL A 315 -10.29 -2.81 9.09
C VAL A 315 -10.04 -1.72 10.12
N LEU A 316 -8.95 -1.82 10.89
CA LEU A 316 -8.57 -0.81 11.87
C LEU A 316 -8.37 0.56 11.20
N ALA A 317 -7.77 0.62 10.00
CA ALA A 317 -7.59 1.86 9.25
C ALA A 317 -8.93 2.51 8.86
N GLN A 318 -9.98 1.73 8.58
CA GLN A 318 -11.32 2.28 8.34
C GLN A 318 -12.00 2.76 9.62
N LYS A 319 -11.73 2.12 10.76
CA LYS A 319 -12.33 2.46 12.06
C LYS A 319 -11.78 3.77 12.63
N TRP A 320 -10.52 4.10 12.36
CA TRP A 320 -9.89 5.36 12.77
C TRP A 320 -9.38 6.16 11.55
N PRO A 321 -10.30 6.69 10.72
CA PRO A 321 -9.93 7.43 9.53
C PRO A 321 -9.19 8.72 9.92
N GLY A 322 -7.92 8.83 9.55
CA GLY A 322 -7.05 9.97 9.85
C GLY A 322 -5.92 9.72 10.85
N GLU A 323 -5.94 8.58 11.55
CA GLU A 323 -4.80 8.10 12.34
C GLU A 323 -3.76 7.38 11.46
N CYS A 324 -4.19 6.75 10.35
CA CYS A 324 -3.30 6.10 9.39
C CYS A 324 -3.23 6.90 8.07
N LEU A 325 -2.13 7.66 7.88
CA LEU A 325 -1.86 8.40 6.64
C LEU A 325 -0.37 8.27 6.27
N PRO A 326 0.08 7.12 5.74
CA PRO A 326 1.51 6.81 5.53
C PRO A 326 2.07 7.48 4.26
N ILE A 327 1.83 8.79 4.12
CA ILE A 327 2.25 9.63 2.98
C ILE A 327 3.52 10.41 3.20
#